data_AF-A0A7S0AYV0-F1
#
_entry.id   AF-A0A7S0AYV0-F1
#
_cell.length_a   1.000
_cell.length_b   1.000
_cell.length_c   1.000
_cell.angle_alpha   90.00
_cell.angle_beta   90.00
_cell.angle_gamma   90.00
#
_symmetry.space_group_name_H-M   'P 1'
#
loop_
_entity.id
_entity.type
_entity.pdbx_description
1 polymer ?
#
loop_
_entity_poly.entity_id
_entity_poly.type
_entity_poly.pdbx_seq_one_letter_code
_entity_poly.pdbx_strand_id
1 'polypeptide(L)'
;QIEKHLASLNRTSTLSPSEIKAKCLELLKAVMHHEHGWVFNVPVDPVELGLPDYLDIIKKPMDLGTIQKKIDRGDNGQYHSLDEFCADVNLTFDNAILYNE
;
A
#
# COMPACT_ATOMS: atom_id res chain seq x y z
N GLN A 1 9.70 -26.06 26.96
CA GLN A 1 8.84 -24.86 26.88
C GLN A 1 9.60 -23.66 26.31
N ILE A 2 10.82 -23.39 26.79
CA ILE A 2 11.73 -22.37 26.24
C ILE A 2 12.12 -22.65 24.77
N GLU A 3 12.47 -23.89 24.40
CA GLU A 3 12.82 -24.21 23.01
C GLU A 3 11.67 -24.04 22.02
N LYS A 4 10.43 -24.35 22.43
CA LYS A 4 9.23 -24.08 21.62
C LYS A 4 8.99 -22.58 21.46
N HIS A 5 9.30 -21.80 22.50
CA HIS A 5 9.20 -20.35 22.47
C HIS A 5 10.30 -19.72 21.59
N LEU A 6 11.55 -20.19 21.69
CA LEU A 6 12.65 -19.80 20.81
C LEU A 6 12.40 -20.21 19.36
N ALA A 7 11.79 -21.38 19.11
CA ALA A 7 11.34 -21.78 17.77
C ALA A 7 10.18 -20.91 17.25
N SER A 8 9.32 -20.38 18.14
CA SER A 8 8.28 -19.42 17.76
C SER A 8 8.84 -18.01 17.51
N LEU A 9 9.91 -17.62 18.19
CA LEU A 9 10.67 -16.40 17.93
C LEU A 9 11.47 -16.54 16.64
N ASN A 10 12.09 -17.69 16.37
CA ASN A 10 12.69 -18.00 15.07
C ASN A 10 11.66 -18.08 13.95
N ARG A 11 10.35 -18.18 14.26
CA ARG A 11 9.23 -18.09 13.29
C ARG A 11 8.89 -16.65 12.90
N THR A 12 9.50 -15.65 13.52
CA THR A 12 9.73 -14.35 12.87
C THR A 12 10.86 -14.46 11.84
N SER A 13 11.04 -15.66 11.25
CA SER A 13 11.85 -15.86 10.06
C SER A 13 11.26 -14.98 8.97
N THR A 14 12.14 -14.25 8.31
CA THR A 14 11.87 -13.50 7.08
C THR A 14 10.83 -14.21 6.22
N LEU A 15 9.66 -13.60 6.07
CA LEU A 15 8.64 -14.07 5.13
C LEU A 15 9.27 -14.16 3.73
N SER A 16 8.97 -15.22 3.00
CA SER A 16 9.36 -15.31 1.59
C SER A 16 8.68 -14.18 0.79
N PRO A 17 9.26 -13.76 -0.35
CA PRO A 17 8.66 -12.72 -1.19
C PRO A 17 7.21 -13.02 -1.59
N SER A 18 6.87 -14.30 -1.82
CA SER A 18 5.50 -14.73 -2.12
C SER A 18 4.55 -14.60 -0.93
N GLU A 19 5.01 -14.87 0.29
CA GLU A 19 4.23 -14.67 1.52
C GLU A 19 4.02 -13.18 1.83
N ILE A 20 5.04 -12.34 1.62
CA ILE A 20 4.92 -10.87 1.72
C ILE A 20 3.87 -10.39 0.72
N LYS A 21 4.01 -10.80 -0.55
CA LYS A 21 3.05 -10.46 -1.61
C LYS A 21 1.62 -10.85 -1.24
N ALA A 22 1.42 -12.09 -0.78
CA ALA A 22 0.10 -12.59 -0.40
C ALA A 22 -0.53 -11.77 0.73
N LYS A 23 0.25 -11.47 1.79
CA LYS A 23 -0.21 -10.66 2.93
C LYS A 23 -0.52 -9.21 2.52
N CYS A 24 0.36 -8.57 1.75
CA CYS A 24 0.11 -7.22 1.25
C CYS A 24 -1.14 -7.16 0.37
N LEU A 25 -1.34 -8.15 -0.49
CA LEU A 25 -2.53 -8.21 -1.36
C LEU A 25 -3.81 -8.41 -0.57
N GLU A 26 -3.79 -9.25 0.47
CA GLU A 26 -4.93 -9.45 1.38
C GLU A 26 -5.31 -8.15 2.09
N LEU A 27 -4.33 -7.47 2.71
CA LEU A 27 -4.53 -6.20 3.40
C LEU A 27 -5.00 -5.10 2.44
N LEU A 28 -4.37 -4.99 1.27
CA LEU A 28 -4.75 -4.01 0.26
C LEU A 28 -6.20 -4.19 -0.17
N LYS A 29 -6.62 -5.44 -0.45
CA LYS A 29 -8.00 -5.74 -0.83
C LYS A 29 -8.99 -5.37 0.28
N ALA A 30 -8.64 -5.54 1.55
CA ALA A 30 -9.52 -5.13 2.64
C ALA A 30 -9.76 -3.61 2.63
N VAL A 31 -8.71 -2.81 2.38
CA VAL A 31 -8.81 -1.35 2.27
C VAL A 31 -9.59 -0.93 1.03
N MET A 32 -9.30 -1.54 -0.13
CA MET A 32 -9.95 -1.21 -1.41
C MET A 32 -11.47 -1.47 -1.40
N HIS A 33 -11.94 -2.47 -0.65
CA HIS A 33 -13.36 -2.83 -0.53
C HIS A 33 -14.07 -2.19 0.68
N HIS A 34 -13.38 -1.36 1.46
CA HIS A 34 -14.02 -0.57 2.51
C HIS A 34 -15.12 0.32 1.90
N GLU A 35 -16.17 0.65 2.66
CA GLU A 35 -17.31 1.46 2.18
C GLU A 35 -16.91 2.82 1.56
N HIS A 36 -15.77 3.35 2.01
CA HIS A 36 -15.17 4.59 1.53
C HIS A 36 -13.87 4.38 0.74
N GLY A 37 -13.46 3.12 0.51
CA GLY A 37 -12.20 2.78 -0.17
C GLY A 37 -12.21 3.15 -1.65
N TRP A 38 -13.39 3.24 -2.27
CA TRP A 38 -13.54 3.45 -3.72
C TRP A 38 -12.83 4.71 -4.24
N VAL A 39 -12.77 5.79 -3.45
CA VAL A 39 -12.11 7.05 -3.83
C VAL A 39 -10.59 6.91 -3.99
N PHE A 40 -10.00 5.90 -3.35
CA PHE A 40 -8.55 5.64 -3.39
C PHE A 40 -8.17 4.54 -4.39
N ASN A 41 -9.13 3.91 -5.08
CA ASN A 41 -8.85 2.76 -5.94
C ASN A 41 -8.27 3.12 -7.32
N VAL A 42 -8.29 4.41 -7.68
CA VAL A 42 -7.78 4.93 -8.95
C VAL A 42 -6.91 6.17 -8.69
N PRO A 43 -5.95 6.47 -9.59
CA PRO A 43 -5.20 7.72 -9.50
C PRO A 43 -6.13 8.93 -9.50
N VAL A 44 -5.81 9.95 -8.69
CA VAL A 44 -6.48 11.25 -8.78
C VAL A 44 -6.23 11.83 -10.16
N ASP A 45 -7.31 12.19 -10.87
CA ASP A 45 -7.27 12.98 -12.09
C ASP A 45 -7.62 14.44 -11.75
N PRO A 46 -6.62 15.35 -11.66
CA PRO A 46 -6.88 16.73 -11.27
C PRO A 46 -7.71 17.51 -12.29
N VAL A 47 -7.68 17.12 -13.56
CA VAL A 47 -8.43 17.79 -14.63
C VAL A 47 -9.90 17.39 -14.56
N GLU A 48 -10.17 16.09 -14.44
CA GLU A 48 -11.54 15.56 -14.32
C GLU A 48 -12.23 16.08 -13.05
N LEU A 49 -11.49 16.19 -11.95
CA LEU A 49 -12.01 16.62 -10.64
C LEU A 49 -11.99 18.15 -10.43
N GLY A 50 -11.42 18.92 -11.35
CA GLY A 50 -11.34 20.38 -11.23
C GLY A 50 -10.44 20.86 -10.09
N LEU A 51 -9.31 20.18 -9.88
CA LEU A 51 -8.33 20.41 -8.80
C LEU A 51 -7.03 21.00 -9.39
N PRO A 52 -7.00 22.29 -9.79
CA PRO A 52 -5.90 22.84 -10.59
C PRO A 52 -4.55 22.90 -9.84
N ASP A 53 -4.58 22.94 -8.51
CA ASP A 53 -3.42 23.04 -7.61
C ASP A 53 -3.00 21.68 -7.02
N TYR A 54 -3.67 20.58 -7.37
CA TYR A 54 -3.39 19.27 -6.78
C TYR A 54 -1.92 18.85 -6.92
N LEU A 55 -1.32 19.00 -8.10
CA LEU A 55 0.09 18.65 -8.33
C LEU A 55 1.08 19.72 -7.80
N ASP A 56 0.57 20.90 -7.47
CA ASP A 56 1.34 21.94 -6.78
C ASP A 56 1.46 21.65 -5.28
N ILE A 57 0.49 20.97 -4.70
CA ILE A 57 0.49 20.54 -3.29
C ILE A 57 1.08 19.12 -3.17
N ILE A 58 0.54 18.18 -3.92
CA ILE A 58 0.89 16.75 -3.87
C ILE A 58 2.01 16.41 -4.85
N LYS A 59 3.20 16.21 -4.28
CA LYS A 59 4.43 15.97 -5.06
C LYS A 59 4.64 14.54 -5.50
N LYS A 60 4.06 13.57 -4.79
CA LYS A 60 4.15 12.15 -5.13
C LYS A 60 2.75 11.53 -5.01
N PRO A 61 1.90 11.65 -6.05
CA PRO A 61 0.59 11.01 -6.06
C PRO A 61 0.71 9.50 -5.86
N MET A 62 -0.25 8.92 -5.13
CA MET A 62 -0.37 7.48 -4.92
C MET A 62 -1.84 7.09 -4.74
N ASP A 63 -2.18 5.89 -5.16
CA ASP A 63 -3.52 5.30 -5.04
C ASP A 63 -3.41 3.77 -4.85
N LEU A 64 -4.46 3.15 -4.31
CA LEU A 64 -4.49 1.72 -4.01
C LEU A 64 -4.44 0.85 -5.29
N GLY A 65 -4.97 1.34 -6.41
CA GLY A 65 -4.87 0.65 -7.70
C GLY A 65 -3.43 0.60 -8.23
N THR A 66 -2.67 1.68 -8.03
CA THR A 66 -1.22 1.72 -8.33
C THR A 66 -0.46 0.77 -7.41
N ILE A 67 -0.76 0.74 -6.11
CA ILE A 67 -0.17 -0.22 -5.16
C ILE A 67 -0.48 -1.66 -5.59
N GLN A 68 -1.72 -1.95 -6.01
CA GLN A 68 -2.09 -3.28 -6.52
C GLN A 68 -1.24 -3.67 -7.75
N LYS A 69 -1.11 -2.77 -8.72
CA LYS A 69 -0.25 -3.00 -9.90
C LYS A 69 1.21 -3.23 -9.52
N LYS A 70 1.71 -2.60 -8.46
CA LYS A 70 3.08 -2.83 -7.94
C LYS A 70 3.26 -4.23 -7.34
N ILE A 71 2.25 -4.72 -6.63
CA ILE A 71 2.18 -6.09 -6.08
C ILE A 71 2.09 -7.13 -7.21
N ASP A 72 1.28 -6.86 -8.23
CA ASP A 72 0.95 -7.84 -9.27
C ASP A 72 2.09 -8.11 -10.27
N ARG A 73 3.13 -7.27 -10.31
CA ARG A 73 4.31 -7.41 -11.20
C ARG A 73 5.22 -8.64 -10.93
N GLY A 74 4.75 -9.62 -10.15
CA GLY A 74 5.36 -10.94 -10.03
C GLY A 74 6.73 -10.93 -9.35
N ASP A 75 7.70 -11.70 -9.87
CA ASP A 75 9.08 -11.78 -9.37
C ASP A 75 9.88 -10.47 -9.58
N ASN A 76 9.32 -9.51 -10.34
CA ASN A 76 9.81 -8.13 -10.49
C ASN A 76 8.95 -7.15 -9.66
N GLY A 77 8.25 -7.64 -8.65
CA GLY A 77 7.44 -6.84 -7.74
C GLY A 77 8.28 -5.73 -7.11
N GLN A 78 7.68 -4.55 -6.93
CA GLN A 78 8.40 -3.38 -6.42
C GLN A 78 8.52 -3.36 -4.89
N TYR A 79 8.03 -4.39 -4.20
CA TYR A 79 8.04 -4.49 -2.74
C TYR A 79 8.90 -5.67 -2.28
N HIS A 80 10.07 -5.34 -1.74
CA HIS A 80 11.03 -6.29 -1.15
C HIS A 80 10.87 -6.42 0.36
N SER A 81 10.09 -5.52 0.97
CA SER A 81 9.74 -5.53 2.39
C SER A 81 8.31 -5.06 2.62
N LEU A 82 7.76 -5.38 3.81
CA LEU A 82 6.48 -4.85 4.25
C LEU A 82 6.51 -3.32 4.40
N ASP A 83 7.67 -2.77 4.80
CA ASP A 83 7.83 -1.33 5.03
C ASP A 83 7.63 -0.52 3.74
N GLU A 84 8.11 -1.02 2.60
CA GLU A 84 7.90 -0.37 1.30
C GLU A 84 6.41 -0.36 0.89
N PHE A 85 5.66 -1.42 1.19
CA PHE A 85 4.22 -1.46 0.99
C PHE A 85 3.50 -0.48 1.92
N CYS A 86 3.82 -0.50 3.22
CA CYS A 86 3.26 0.42 4.20
C CYS A 86 3.52 1.88 3.84
N ALA A 87 4.70 2.20 3.32
CA ALA A 87 5.07 3.54 2.91
C ALA A 87 4.14 4.10 1.81
N ASP A 88 3.79 3.31 0.80
CA ASP A 88 2.88 3.77 -0.25
C ASP A 88 1.41 3.79 0.20
N VAL A 89 1.00 2.87 1.09
CA VAL A 89 -0.34 2.93 1.71
C VAL A 89 -0.48 4.21 2.53
N ASN A 90 0.49 4.51 3.40
CA ASN A 90 0.49 5.74 4.19
C ASN A 90 0.52 6.98 3.29
N LEU A 91 1.39 7.01 2.28
CA LEU A 91 1.45 8.10 1.30
C LEU A 91 0.09 8.37 0.64
N THR A 92 -0.69 7.33 0.34
CA THR A 92 -2.05 7.49 -0.23
C THR A 92 -2.94 8.31 0.69
N PHE A 93 -2.94 8.01 2.00
CA PHE A 93 -3.76 8.70 2.98
C PHE A 93 -3.18 10.06 3.39
N ASP A 94 -1.86 10.16 3.54
CA ASP A 94 -1.17 11.40 3.89
C ASP A 94 -1.38 12.46 2.81
N ASN A 95 -1.34 12.07 1.52
CA ASN A 95 -1.66 12.98 0.42
C ASN A 95 -3.12 13.45 0.49
N ALA A 96 -4.05 12.56 0.81
CA ALA A 96 -5.45 12.91 0.93
C ALA A 96 -5.70 13.85 2.12
N ILE A 97 -5.06 13.62 3.26
CA ILE A 97 -5.13 14.52 4.41
C ILE A 97 -4.52 15.88 4.03
N LEU A 98 -3.30 15.90 3.49
CA LEU A 98 -2.60 17.12 3.12
C LEU A 98 -3.39 18.01 2.13
N TYR A 99 -4.08 17.41 1.16
CA TYR A 99 -4.84 18.17 0.17
C TYR A 99 -6.22 18.64 0.68
N ASN A 100 -6.84 17.90 1.61
CA ASN A 100 -8.22 18.16 2.06
C ASN A 100 -8.32 18.84 3.44
N GLU A 101 -7.21 19.09 4.13
CA GLU A 101 -7.15 20.02 5.28
C GLU A 101 -7.28 21.48 4.85
#